data_AF-A0A6I7YCW1-F1
#
_entry.id   AF-A0A6I7YCW1-F1
#
_cell.length_a   1.000
_cell.length_b   1.000
_cell.length_c   1.000
_cell.angle_alpha   90.00
_cell.angle_beta   90.00
_cell.angle_gamma   90.00
#
_symmetry.space_group_name_H-M   'P 1'
#
loop_
_entity.id
_entity.type
_entity.pdbx_description
1 polymer ?
#
loop_
_entity_poly.entity_id
_entity_poly.type
_entity_poly.pdbx_seq_one_letter_code
_entity_poly.pdbx_strand_id
1 'polypeptide(L)' 'MVVDQLPAEIREFASFLDGLMRRLDQDGGWCGVFWQRDPDGMRACLEGREVPPWDVVEALLQDLGAEH' A
#
# COMPACT_ATOMS: atom_id res chain seq x y z
N MET A 1 21.23 -21.58 2.96
CA MET A 1 19.80 -21.26 2.91
C MET A 1 19.70 -19.77 2.64
N VAL A 2 19.38 -19.37 1.42
CA VAL A 2 19.05 -17.97 1.13
C VAL A 2 17.62 -17.78 1.61
N VAL A 3 17.49 -16.96 2.63
CA VAL A 3 16.21 -16.47 3.14
C VAL A 3 15.37 -15.96 1.98
N ASP A 4 14.11 -16.34 1.99
CA ASP A 4 12.99 -15.90 1.15
C ASP A 4 12.71 -14.40 1.34
N GLN A 5 13.75 -13.56 1.23
CA GLN A 5 13.60 -12.12 1.27
C GLN A 5 12.97 -11.74 -0.06
N LEU A 6 11.73 -11.22 -0.01
CA LEU A 6 11.20 -10.47 -1.14
C LEU A 6 12.31 -9.52 -1.65
N PRO A 7 12.50 -9.43 -2.98
CA PRO A 7 13.57 -8.65 -3.60
C PRO A 7 13.69 -7.28 -2.96
N ALA A 8 14.91 -6.74 -2.88
CA ALA A 8 15.13 -5.40 -2.32
C ALA A 8 14.21 -4.35 -2.97
N GLU A 9 13.87 -4.55 -4.25
CA GLU A 9 12.90 -3.77 -5.00
C GLU A 9 11.49 -3.73 -4.35
N ILE A 10 11.02 -4.83 -3.77
CA ILE A 10 9.70 -4.89 -3.11
C ILE A 10 9.70 -4.10 -1.81
N ARG A 11 10.81 -4.15 -1.07
CA ARG A 11 10.97 -3.41 0.18
C ARG A 11 11.09 -1.91 -0.07
N GLU A 12 11.76 -1.54 -1.17
CA GLU A 12 11.83 -0.17 -1.66
C GLU A 12 10.44 0.32 -2.11
N PHE A 13 9.72 -0.47 -2.89
CA PHE A 13 8.33 -0.17 -3.28
C PHE A 13 7.43 0.01 -2.06
N ALA A 14 7.49 -0.88 -1.09
CA ALA A 14 6.71 -0.79 0.15
C ALA A 14 7.03 0.49 0.94
N SER A 15 8.29 0.92 0.95
CA SER A 15 8.69 2.18 1.57
C SER A 15 8.13 3.40 0.83
N PHE A 16 8.09 3.37 -0.50
CA PHE A 16 7.43 4.41 -1.30
C PHE A 16 5.91 4.42 -1.07
N LEU A 17 5.28 3.25 -0.99
CA LEU A 17 3.86 3.10 -0.74
C LEU A 17 3.47 3.61 0.66
N ASP A 18 4.27 3.31 1.69
CA ASP A 18 4.09 3.87 3.04
C ASP A 18 4.14 5.41 3.01
N GLY A 19 5.15 5.97 2.33
CA GLY A 19 5.27 7.42 2.16
C GLY A 19 4.09 8.04 1.41
N LEU A 20 3.51 7.33 0.44
CA LEU A 20 2.31 7.73 -0.27
C LEU A 20 1.07 7.68 0.64
N MET A 21 0.87 6.57 1.35
CA MET A 21 -0.27 6.36 2.24
C MET A 21 -0.31 7.34 3.41
N ARG A 22 0.84 7.82 3.89
CA ARG A 22 0.90 8.88 4.91
C ARG A 22 0.39 10.24 4.42
N ARG A 23 0.29 10.45 3.11
CA ARG A 23 -0.23 11.68 2.50
C ARG A 23 -1.71 11.57 2.15
N LEU A 24 -2.20 10.36 1.91
CA LEU A 24 -3.62 10.08 1.70
C LEU A 24 -4.37 10.21 3.01
N ASP A 25 -5.56 10.79 2.96
CA ASP A 25 -6.48 10.78 4.08
C ASP A 25 -6.92 9.32 4.33
N GLN A 26 -6.59 8.79 5.51
CA GLN A 26 -6.91 7.41 5.89
C GLN A 26 -8.37 7.25 6.33
N ASP A 27 -9.10 8.35 6.49
CA ASP A 27 -10.50 8.39 6.95
C ASP A 27 -11.48 8.50 5.76
N GLY A 28 -11.00 8.96 4.61
CA GLY A 28 -11.74 9.10 3.35
C GLY A 28 -11.28 8.17 2.24
N GLY A 29 -12.07 8.14 1.16
CA GLY A 29 -11.65 7.54 -0.11
C GLY A 29 -11.54 6.02 -0.16
N TRP A 30 -10.87 5.51 -1.18
CA TRP A 30 -10.58 4.07 -1.33
C TRP A 30 -9.57 3.57 -0.30
N CYS A 31 -8.65 4.44 0.16
CA CYS A 31 -7.68 4.12 1.21
C CYS A 31 -8.41 3.62 2.47
N GLY A 32 -9.36 4.40 3.00
CA GLY A 32 -10.15 4.03 4.17
C GLY A 32 -10.99 2.75 3.96
N VAL A 33 -11.51 2.52 2.75
CA VAL A 33 -12.28 1.29 2.43
C VAL A 33 -11.39 0.05 2.49
N PHE A 34 -10.17 0.10 1.94
CA PHE A 34 -9.24 -1.03 2.02
C PHE A 34 -8.80 -1.30 3.45
N TRP A 35 -8.50 -0.27 4.23
CA TRP A 35 -8.14 -0.40 5.64
C TRP A 35 -9.26 -0.98 6.50
N GLN A 36 -10.51 -0.59 6.25
CA GLN A 36 -11.66 -1.17 6.95
C GLN A 36 -11.94 -2.61 6.53
N ARG A 37 -11.71 -2.96 5.27
CA ARG A 37 -11.99 -4.29 4.73
C ARG A 37 -10.92 -5.30 5.10
N ASP A 38 -9.64 -4.93 4.99
CA ASP A 38 -8.52 -5.83 5.25
C ASP A 38 -7.29 -5.07 5.80
N PRO A 39 -7.28 -4.77 7.12
CA PRO A 39 -6.18 -4.03 7.75
C PRO A 39 -4.89 -4.85 7.88
N ASP A 40 -4.97 -6.18 7.82
CA ASP A 40 -3.80 -7.05 7.91
C ASP A 40 -3.06 -7.14 6.58
N GLY A 41 -3.79 -7.32 5.47
CA GLY A 41 -3.24 -7.30 4.12
C GLY A 41 -2.66 -5.94 3.75
N MET A 42 -3.30 -4.84 4.16
CA MET A 42 -2.72 -3.51 3.98
C MET A 42 -1.40 -3.35 4.74
N ARG A 43 -1.31 -3.84 5.98
CA ARG A 43 -0.06 -3.84 6.75
C ARG A 43 1.00 -4.74 6.11
N ALA A 44 0.63 -5.93 5.61
CA ALA A 44 1.56 -6.81 4.92
C ALA A 44 2.13 -6.17 3.63
N CYS A 45 1.30 -5.42 2.90
CA CYS A 45 1.73 -4.65 1.73
C CYS A 45 2.70 -3.51 2.11
N LEU A 46 2.42 -2.78 3.19
CA LEU A 46 3.29 -1.71 3.70
C LEU A 46 4.60 -2.22 4.30
N GLU A 47 4.58 -3.40 4.94
CA GLU A 47 5.79 -4.04 5.47
C GLU A 47 6.63 -4.71 4.37
N GLY A 48 6.17 -4.69 3.12
CA GLY A 48 6.82 -5.35 1.98
C GLY A 48 6.88 -6.87 2.15
N ARG A 49 5.95 -7.43 2.93
CA ARG A 49 5.75 -8.89 3.08
C ARG A 49 4.95 -9.43 1.91
N GLU A 50 4.06 -8.61 1.36
CA GLU A 50 3.23 -8.93 0.20
C GLU A 50 3.28 -7.77 -0.81
N VAL A 51 3.05 -8.10 -2.08
CA VAL A 51 2.93 -7.11 -3.14
C VAL A 51 1.44 -6.78 -3.29
N PRO A 52 1.02 -5.52 -3.12
CA PRO A 52 -0.37 -5.15 -3.35
C PRO A 52 -0.73 -5.43 -4.81
N PRO A 53 -1.95 -5.89 -5.09
CA PRO A 53 -2.42 -6.03 -6.45
C PRO A 53 -2.48 -4.65 -7.12
N TRP A 54 -2.26 -4.62 -8.43
CA TRP A 54 -2.23 -3.38 -9.21
C TRP A 54 -3.56 -2.59 -9.11
N ASP A 55 -4.71 -3.26 -9.04
CA ASP A 55 -6.01 -2.62 -8.78
C ASP A 55 -6.04 -1.79 -7.49
N VAL A 56 -5.39 -2.25 -6.41
CA VAL A 56 -5.29 -1.49 -5.15
C VAL A 56 -4.41 -0.26 -5.35
N VAL A 57 -3.29 -0.41 -6.07
CA VAL A 57 -2.39 0.71 -6.39
C VAL A 57 -3.11 1.75 -7.25
N GLU A 58 -3.86 1.35 -8.27
CA GLU A 58 -4.67 2.26 -9.10
C GLU A 58 -5.71 3.00 -8.26
N ALA A 59 -6.43 2.32 -7.38
CA ALA A 59 -7.41 2.95 -6.51
C ALA A 59 -6.76 3.97 -5.56
N LEU A 60 -5.59 3.66 -4.97
CA LEU A 60 -4.84 4.62 -4.14
C LEU A 60 -4.36 5.84 -4.95
N LEU A 61 -3.95 5.65 -6.20
CA LEU A 61 -3.56 6.75 -7.09
C LEU A 61 -4.76 7.62 -7.52
N GLN A 62 -5.92 7.02 -7.74
CA GLN A 62 -7.16 7.76 -8.00
C GLN A 62 -7.56 8.60 -6.80
N ASP A 63 -7.43 8.04 -5.60
CA ASP A 63 -7.71 8.73 -4.34
C ASP A 63 -6.79 9.94 -4.18
N LEU A 64 -5.49 9.78 -4.45
CA LEU A 64 -4.52 10.88 -4.46
C LEU A 64 -4.89 11.98 -5.48
N GLY A 65 -5.42 11.59 -6.64
CA GLY A 65 -5.86 12.53 -7.67
C GLY A 65 -7.19 13.22 -7.36
N ALA A 66 -8.00 12.64 -6.47
CA ALA A 66 -9.27 13.23 -6.02
C ALA A 66 -9.04 14.27 -4.90
N GLU A 67 -7.94 14.18 -4.17
CA GLU A 67 -7.53 15.10 -3.09
C GLU A 67 -6.93 16.43 -3.60
N HIS A 68 -7.36 16.93 -4.78
CA HIS A 68 -6.76 18.07 -5.50
C HIS A 68 -7.75 19.21 -5.81
#